data_AF-A0A1F3T347-F1
#
_entry.id   AF-A0A1F3T347-F1
#
_cell.length_a   1.000
_cell.length_b   1.000
_cell.length_c   1.000
_cell.angle_alpha   90.00
_cell.angle_beta   90.00
_cell.angle_gamma   90.00
#
_symmetry.space_group_name_H-M   'P 1'
#
loop_
_entity.id
_entity.type
_entity.pdbx_description
1 polymer ?
#
loop_
_entity_poly.entity_id
_entity_poly.type
_entity_poly.pdbx_seq_one_letter_code
_entity_poly.pdbx_strand_id
1 'polypeptide(L)'
;MSKHFFLISFLPAVFYWYLESYYEPKIAAVGGVLLALLELIFEKICIKQVHAISKANFFLIFFLGALSFFDNQGIWFKLQPCLTGIGIGAFLIFKVLKGKGLLFEMMESISDPKKMPPLEIMTKFEAHVALFFLGYGGFMGLVAFHATTGQWTFFKTIGFYIISIIFFLIELIWLRAMMKRWFLKKNEELLKKF
;
A
#
# COMPACT_ATOMS: atom_id res chain seq x y z
N MET A 1 -3.76 -8.88 -22.84
CA MET A 1 -4.53 -8.08 -21.85
C MET A 1 -4.74 -6.70 -22.44
N SER A 2 -5.98 -6.31 -22.72
CA SER A 2 -6.28 -5.12 -23.56
C SER A 2 -6.05 -3.81 -22.80
N LYS A 3 -5.52 -2.80 -23.51
CA LYS A 3 -5.18 -1.47 -22.97
C LYS A 3 -6.37 -0.70 -22.38
N HIS A 4 -7.61 -1.16 -22.60
CA HIS A 4 -8.84 -0.53 -22.09
C HIS A 4 -9.13 -0.84 -20.61
N PHE A 5 -8.57 -1.93 -20.05
CA PHE A 5 -8.84 -2.29 -18.65
C PHE A 5 -8.16 -1.33 -17.67
N PHE A 6 -7.01 -0.77 -18.03
CA PHE A 6 -6.21 0.10 -17.17
C PHE A 6 -6.93 1.42 -16.83
N LEU A 7 -7.65 2.01 -17.79
CA LEU A 7 -8.38 3.26 -17.58
C LEU A 7 -9.62 3.08 -16.68
N ILE A 8 -10.29 1.93 -16.77
CA ILE A 8 -11.45 1.62 -15.93
C ILE A 8 -11.04 1.43 -14.48
N SER A 9 -9.87 0.84 -14.22
CA SER A 9 -9.32 0.68 -12.86
C SER A 9 -8.99 2.01 -12.17
N PHE A 10 -8.81 3.09 -12.93
CA PHE A 10 -8.53 4.43 -12.37
C PHE A 10 -9.80 5.20 -12.00
N LEU A 11 -10.94 4.80 -12.56
CA LEU A 11 -12.22 5.49 -12.41
C LEU A 11 -12.68 5.59 -10.94
N PRO A 12 -12.59 4.52 -10.12
CA PRO A 12 -12.95 4.62 -8.70
C PRO A 12 -12.11 5.65 -7.96
N ALA A 13 -10.79 5.68 -8.20
CA ALA A 13 -9.88 6.61 -7.54
C ALA A 13 -10.22 8.08 -7.85
N VAL A 14 -10.59 8.37 -9.11
CA VAL A 14 -11.05 9.71 -9.52
C VAL A 14 -12.37 10.07 -8.84
N PHE A 15 -13.31 9.14 -8.74
CA PHE A 15 -14.57 9.36 -8.04
C PHE A 15 -14.40 9.59 -6.55
N TYR A 16 -13.54 8.82 -5.87
CA TYR A 16 -13.20 9.06 -4.47
C TYR A 16 -12.59 10.44 -4.26
N TRP A 17 -11.63 10.83 -5.12
CA TRP A 17 -11.02 12.15 -5.06
C TRP A 17 -12.04 13.28 -5.26
N TYR A 18 -12.95 13.14 -6.22
CA TYR A 18 -14.00 14.12 -6.48
C TYR A 18 -14.96 14.24 -5.30
N LEU A 19 -15.46 13.13 -4.76
CA LEU A 19 -16.36 13.13 -3.61
C LEU A 19 -15.73 13.81 -2.39
N GLU A 20 -14.46 13.50 -2.11
CA GLU A 20 -13.73 14.04 -0.96
C GLU A 20 -13.36 15.52 -1.11
N SER A 21 -13.23 16.01 -2.35
CA SER A 21 -12.81 17.40 -2.61
C SER A 21 -13.96 18.39 -2.62
N TYR A 22 -15.17 17.94 -2.99
CA TYR A 22 -16.31 18.83 -3.25
C TYR A 22 -17.49 18.65 -2.29
N TYR A 23 -17.55 17.56 -1.53
CA TYR A 23 -18.67 17.28 -0.63
C TYR A 23 -18.23 17.19 0.83
N GLU A 24 -19.19 17.40 1.74
CA GLU A 24 -18.96 17.23 3.17
C GLU A 24 -18.54 15.79 3.52
N PRO A 25 -17.78 15.59 4.60
CA PRO A 25 -17.24 14.27 4.98
C PRO A 25 -18.29 13.16 5.06
N LYS A 26 -19.52 13.47 5.52
CA LYS A 26 -20.62 12.49 5.61
C LYS A 26 -21.09 12.04 4.23
N ILE A 27 -21.22 12.97 3.29
CA ILE A 27 -21.64 12.67 1.90
C ILE A 27 -20.52 11.91 1.18
N ALA A 28 -19.26 12.33 1.38
CA ALA A 28 -18.11 11.63 0.84
C ALA A 28 -17.99 10.20 1.39
N ALA A 29 -18.28 9.98 2.68
CA ALA A 29 -18.30 8.65 3.29
C ALA A 29 -19.40 7.76 2.68
N VAL A 30 -20.62 8.27 2.52
CA VAL A 30 -21.73 7.52 1.88
C VAL A 30 -21.37 7.18 0.43
N GLY A 31 -20.92 8.17 -0.33
CA GLY A 31 -20.51 7.97 -1.72
C GLY A 31 -19.36 6.96 -1.83
N GLY A 32 -18.41 6.99 -0.89
CA GLY A 32 -17.32 6.04 -0.80
C GLY A 32 -17.77 4.61 -0.51
N VAL A 33 -18.73 4.42 0.41
CA VAL A 33 -19.32 3.10 0.69
C VAL A 33 -20.07 2.57 -0.54
N LEU A 34 -20.85 3.42 -1.21
CA LEU A 34 -21.57 3.04 -2.44
C LEU A 34 -20.59 2.65 -3.55
N LEU A 35 -19.52 3.41 -3.76
CA LEU A 35 -18.47 3.08 -4.72
C LEU A 35 -17.76 1.77 -4.39
N ALA A 36 -17.40 1.54 -3.13
CA ALA A 36 -16.77 0.30 -2.70
C ALA A 36 -17.72 -0.90 -2.90
N LEU A 37 -19.02 -0.72 -2.67
CA LEU A 37 -20.02 -1.76 -2.93
C LEU A 37 -20.15 -2.07 -4.43
N LEU A 38 -20.17 -1.03 -5.27
CA LEU A 38 -20.18 -1.18 -6.73
C LEU A 38 -18.91 -1.88 -7.23
N GLU A 39 -17.75 -1.57 -6.65
CA GLU A 39 -16.47 -2.22 -6.94
C GLU A 39 -16.53 -3.73 -6.62
N LEU A 40 -17.05 -4.11 -5.45
CA LEU A 40 -17.22 -5.52 -5.07
C LEU A 40 -18.20 -6.25 -6.00
N ILE A 41 -19.32 -5.62 -6.37
CA ILE A 41 -20.29 -6.19 -7.31
C ILE A 41 -19.65 -6.38 -8.68
N PHE A 42 -18.91 -5.38 -9.15
CA PHE A 42 -18.21 -5.44 -10.43
C PHE A 42 -17.14 -6.55 -10.45
N GLU A 43 -16.30 -6.66 -9.42
CA GLU A 43 -15.36 -7.77 -9.27
C GLU A 43 -16.07 -9.12 -9.29
N LYS A 44 -17.18 -9.25 -8.57
CA LYS A 44 -17.94 -10.50 -8.49
C LYS A 44 -18.53 -10.90 -9.84
N ILE A 45 -19.02 -9.95 -10.64
CA ILE A 45 -19.64 -10.22 -11.95
C ILE A 45 -18.57 -10.47 -13.02
N CYS A 46 -17.55 -9.61 -13.11
CA CYS A 46 -16.57 -9.66 -14.20
C CYS A 46 -15.41 -10.62 -13.92
N ILE A 47 -14.91 -10.67 -12.68
CA ILE A 47 -13.72 -11.43 -12.28
C ILE A 47 -14.10 -12.76 -11.58
N LYS A 48 -15.38 -12.92 -11.18
CA LYS A 48 -15.96 -14.09 -10.47
C LYS A 48 -15.40 -14.35 -9.06
N GLN A 49 -14.21 -13.84 -8.77
CA GLN A 49 -13.59 -13.83 -7.45
C GLN A 49 -13.48 -12.41 -6.92
N VAL A 50 -13.75 -12.26 -5.62
CA VAL A 50 -13.60 -10.98 -4.92
C VAL A 50 -12.25 -11.00 -4.22
N HIS A 51 -11.40 -10.03 -4.55
CA HIS A 51 -10.06 -9.97 -4.01
C HIS A 51 -10.08 -9.70 -2.49
N ALA A 52 -9.15 -10.31 -1.75
CA ALA A 52 -9.04 -10.11 -0.31
C ALA A 52 -8.75 -8.64 0.04
N ILE A 53 -7.97 -7.96 -0.81
CA ILE A 53 -7.66 -6.53 -0.70
C ILE A 53 -8.93 -5.69 -0.84
N SER A 54 -9.78 -5.97 -1.83
CA SER A 54 -11.03 -5.24 -2.06
C SER A 54 -12.02 -5.43 -0.91
N LYS A 55 -12.09 -6.64 -0.34
CA LYS A 55 -12.87 -6.90 0.89
C LYS A 55 -12.35 -6.12 2.09
N ALA A 56 -11.03 -6.09 2.28
CA ALA A 56 -10.41 -5.34 3.37
C ALA A 56 -10.64 -3.83 3.21
N ASN A 57 -10.51 -3.30 1.99
CA ASN A 57 -10.77 -1.90 1.67
C ASN A 57 -12.23 -1.53 1.91
N PHE A 58 -13.18 -2.34 1.40
CA PHE A 58 -14.61 -2.14 1.68
C PHE A 58 -14.89 -2.13 3.18
N PHE A 59 -14.39 -3.13 3.93
CA PHE A 59 -14.61 -3.20 5.36
C PHE A 59 -14.08 -1.95 6.08
N LEU A 60 -12.90 -1.48 5.70
CA LEU A 60 -12.28 -0.31 6.28
C LEU A 60 -13.06 0.98 5.95
N ILE A 61 -13.46 1.18 4.69
CA ILE A 61 -14.29 2.32 4.26
C ILE A 61 -15.65 2.28 4.95
N PHE A 62 -16.29 1.12 5.01
CA PHE A 62 -17.59 0.95 5.67
C PHE A 62 -17.49 1.23 7.16
N PHE A 63 -16.51 0.64 7.85
CA PHE A 63 -16.35 0.81 9.30
C PHE A 63 -15.98 2.25 9.67
N LEU A 64 -14.99 2.84 9.01
CA LEU A 64 -14.57 4.22 9.29
C LEU A 64 -15.60 5.24 8.79
N GLY A 65 -16.27 4.96 7.68
CA GLY A 65 -17.39 5.74 7.18
C GLY A 65 -18.55 5.74 8.16
N ALA A 66 -18.93 4.59 8.71
CA ALA A 66 -19.95 4.49 9.76
C ALA A 66 -19.55 5.25 11.03
N LEU A 67 -18.28 5.14 11.47
CA LEU A 67 -17.78 5.91 12.61
C LEU A 67 -17.81 7.43 12.37
N SER A 68 -17.61 7.87 11.12
CA SER A 68 -17.68 9.29 10.75
C SER A 68 -19.09 9.90 10.90
N PHE A 69 -20.15 9.10 10.99
CA PHE A 69 -21.49 9.62 11.29
C PHE A 69 -21.65 10.07 12.74
N PHE A 70 -20.89 9.47 13.66
CA PHE A 70 -20.91 9.81 15.07
C PHE A 70 -20.01 11.01 15.41
N ASP A 71 -19.15 11.43 14.47
CA ASP A 71 -18.25 12.57 14.62
C ASP A 71 -18.53 13.63 13.55
N ASN A 72 -18.93 14.84 13.97
CA ASN A 72 -19.25 15.91 13.03
C ASN A 72 -18.04 16.42 12.24
N GLN A 73 -16.81 16.05 12.61
CA GLN A 73 -15.58 16.49 11.93
C GLN A 73 -15.03 15.47 10.92
N GLY A 74 -15.58 14.26 10.85
CA GLY A 74 -15.15 13.24 9.89
C GLY A 74 -13.69 12.77 10.08
N ILE A 75 -13.13 12.89 11.28
CA ILE A 75 -11.72 12.56 11.55
C ILE A 75 -11.46 11.07 11.32
N TRP A 76 -12.41 10.21 11.68
CA TRP A 76 -12.33 8.76 11.45
C TRP A 76 -12.09 8.39 10.00
N PHE A 77 -12.70 9.13 9.08
CA PHE A 77 -12.47 8.94 7.65
C PHE A 77 -11.05 9.39 7.25
N LYS A 78 -10.58 10.51 7.79
CA LYS A 78 -9.21 10.99 7.55
C LYS A 78 -8.13 10.07 8.10
N LEU A 79 -8.44 9.26 9.12
CA LEU A 79 -7.53 8.29 9.71
C LEU A 79 -7.33 7.02 8.86
N GLN A 80 -8.10 6.81 7.80
CA GLN A 80 -7.95 5.65 6.92
C GLN A 80 -6.49 5.40 6.47
N PRO A 81 -5.75 6.37 5.90
CA PRO A 81 -4.37 6.16 5.47
C PRO A 81 -3.42 5.85 6.64
N CYS A 82 -3.70 6.39 7.83
CA CYS A 82 -2.94 6.11 9.04
C CYS A 82 -3.11 4.64 9.46
N LEU A 83 -4.36 4.18 9.61
CA LEU A 83 -4.66 2.82 10.03
C LEU A 83 -4.19 1.78 8.99
N THR A 84 -4.38 2.07 7.70
CA THR A 84 -3.88 1.20 6.63
C THR A 84 -2.35 1.15 6.61
N GLY A 85 -1.66 2.29 6.70
CA GLY A 85 -0.20 2.33 6.73
C GLY A 85 0.39 1.62 7.94
N ILE A 86 -0.16 1.87 9.13
CA ILE A 86 0.26 1.18 10.37
C ILE A 86 -0.03 -0.32 10.28
N GLY A 87 -1.24 -0.70 9.83
CA GLY A 87 -1.64 -2.10 9.71
C GLY A 87 -0.77 -2.89 8.73
N ILE A 88 -0.56 -2.36 7.52
CA ILE A 88 0.30 -3.00 6.51
C ILE A 88 1.75 -3.04 6.99
N GLY A 89 2.27 -1.91 7.49
CA GLY A 89 3.65 -1.84 7.98
C GLY A 89 3.90 -2.83 9.13
N ALA A 90 3.01 -2.88 10.11
CA ALA A 90 3.12 -3.83 11.23
C ALA A 90 3.03 -5.29 10.76
N PHE A 91 2.13 -5.59 9.82
CA PHE A 91 2.00 -6.92 9.24
C PHE A 91 3.27 -7.36 8.48
N LEU A 92 3.86 -6.47 7.68
CA LEU A 92 5.12 -6.75 6.98
C LEU A 92 6.28 -6.97 7.96
N ILE A 93 6.40 -6.13 9.01
CA ILE A 93 7.40 -6.35 10.07
C ILE A 93 7.19 -7.72 10.72
N PHE A 94 5.97 -8.06 11.07
CA PHE A 94 5.65 -9.37 11.66
C PHE A 94 6.07 -10.55 10.75
N LYS A 95 5.84 -10.43 9.44
CA LYS A 95 6.27 -11.43 8.44
C LYS A 95 7.79 -11.54 8.35
N VAL A 96 8.48 -10.39 8.29
CA VAL A 96 9.95 -10.31 8.32
C VAL A 96 10.51 -10.97 9.58
N LEU A 97 9.92 -10.70 10.76
CA LEU A 97 10.33 -11.29 12.05
C LEU A 97 10.11 -12.81 12.10
N LYS A 98 9.13 -13.35 11.35
CA LYS A 98 8.92 -14.80 11.20
C LYS A 98 9.90 -15.47 10.22
N GLY A 99 10.78 -14.71 9.57
CA GLY A 99 11.90 -15.23 8.77
C GLY A 99 11.65 -15.36 7.27
N LYS A 100 10.39 -15.33 6.81
CA LYS A 100 10.04 -15.22 5.39
C LYS A 100 9.12 -14.02 5.16
N GLY A 101 9.65 -13.02 4.46
CA GLY A 101 8.89 -11.86 4.03
C GLY A 101 7.76 -12.25 3.07
N LEU A 102 6.64 -11.53 3.13
CA LEU A 102 5.50 -11.69 2.24
C LEU A 102 5.92 -11.52 0.77
N LEU A 103 6.74 -10.52 0.45
CA LEU A 103 7.19 -10.25 -0.91
C LEU A 103 8.04 -11.41 -1.45
N PHE A 104 8.87 -12.00 -0.59
CA PHE A 104 9.64 -13.17 -0.95
C PHE A 104 8.75 -14.37 -1.25
N GLU A 105 7.75 -14.67 -0.40
CA GLU A 105 6.79 -15.76 -0.62
C GLU A 105 5.98 -15.57 -1.91
N MET A 106 5.56 -14.33 -2.19
CA MET A 106 4.88 -14.00 -3.43
C MET A 106 5.78 -14.22 -4.65
N MET A 107 7.05 -13.81 -4.58
CA MET A 107 8.00 -14.07 -5.66
C MET A 107 8.29 -15.56 -5.83
N GLU A 108 8.42 -16.32 -4.75
CA GLU A 108 8.64 -17.77 -4.75
C GLU A 108 7.49 -18.51 -5.47
N SER A 109 6.26 -18.03 -5.34
CA SER A 109 5.10 -18.65 -6.00
C SER A 109 4.93 -18.32 -7.49
N ILE A 110 5.62 -17.31 -8.01
CA ILE A 110 5.42 -16.80 -9.38
C ILE A 110 6.70 -16.85 -10.24
N SER A 111 7.88 -16.81 -9.62
CA SER A 111 9.16 -16.64 -10.32
C SER A 111 9.95 -17.96 -10.43
N ASP A 112 10.80 -18.05 -11.47
CA ASP A 112 11.80 -19.11 -11.57
C ASP A 112 12.78 -19.02 -10.38
N PRO A 113 12.98 -20.10 -9.59
CA PRO A 113 13.91 -20.12 -8.46
C PRO A 113 15.32 -19.62 -8.79
N LYS A 114 15.79 -19.80 -10.03
CA LYS A 114 17.12 -19.37 -10.48
C LYS A 114 17.26 -17.86 -10.64
N LYS A 115 16.15 -17.12 -10.77
CA LYS A 115 16.11 -15.66 -10.95
C LYS A 115 15.75 -14.92 -9.66
N MET A 116 15.55 -15.65 -8.57
CA MET A 116 15.17 -15.04 -7.30
C MET A 116 16.34 -14.29 -6.66
N PRO A 117 16.11 -13.05 -6.18
CA PRO A 117 17.07 -12.37 -5.33
C PRO A 117 17.29 -13.15 -4.01
N PRO A 118 18.46 -13.00 -3.37
CA PRO A 118 18.74 -13.64 -2.09
C PRO A 118 17.72 -13.26 -1.02
N LEU A 119 17.28 -14.24 -0.21
CA LEU A 119 16.31 -14.04 0.87
C LEU A 119 16.71 -12.89 1.80
N GLU A 120 17.99 -12.82 2.20
CA GLU A 120 18.51 -11.76 3.07
C GLU A 120 18.28 -10.34 2.53
N ILE A 121 18.43 -10.16 1.21
CA ILE A 121 18.27 -8.87 0.55
C ILE A 121 16.78 -8.53 0.47
N MET A 122 15.95 -9.51 0.10
CA MET A 122 14.50 -9.33 0.04
C MET A 122 13.88 -9.03 1.40
N THR A 123 14.32 -9.73 2.45
CA THR A 123 13.82 -9.51 3.82
C THR A 123 14.18 -8.10 4.32
N LYS A 124 15.38 -7.60 4.00
CA LYS A 124 15.75 -6.21 4.35
C LYS A 124 14.96 -5.18 3.54
N PHE A 125 14.79 -5.40 2.24
CA PHE A 125 13.96 -4.55 1.40
C PHE A 125 12.52 -4.48 1.93
N GLU A 126 11.92 -5.63 2.27
CA GLU A 126 10.58 -5.67 2.84
C GLU A 126 10.51 -4.95 4.19
N ALA A 127 11.55 -5.05 5.03
CA ALA A 127 11.64 -4.28 6.27
C ALA A 127 11.66 -2.76 6.01
N HIS A 128 12.39 -2.30 5.00
CA HIS A 128 12.40 -0.88 4.62
C HIS A 128 11.02 -0.42 4.11
N VAL A 129 10.36 -1.23 3.28
CA VAL A 129 8.99 -0.97 2.83
C VAL A 129 8.02 -0.92 4.02
N ALA A 130 8.18 -1.82 4.98
CA ALA A 130 7.37 -1.85 6.18
C ALA A 130 7.56 -0.58 7.03
N LEU A 131 8.81 -0.16 7.24
CA LEU A 131 9.16 1.09 7.94
C LEU A 131 8.63 2.31 7.21
N PHE A 132 8.68 2.32 5.87
CA PHE A 132 8.09 3.36 5.05
C PHE A 132 6.57 3.47 5.29
N PHE A 133 5.83 2.35 5.26
CA PHE A 133 4.40 2.36 5.54
C PHE A 133 4.06 2.78 6.97
N LEU A 134 4.84 2.35 7.97
CA LEU A 134 4.66 2.80 9.35
C LEU A 134 4.90 4.30 9.50
N GLY A 135 6.02 4.80 8.97
CA GLY A 135 6.38 6.22 9.02
C GLY A 135 5.37 7.09 8.29
N TYR A 136 4.96 6.68 7.09
CA TYR A 136 3.95 7.39 6.32
C TYR A 136 2.56 7.33 6.94
N GLY A 137 2.17 6.17 7.48
CA GLY A 137 0.93 6.00 8.23
C GLY A 137 0.88 6.92 9.45
N GLY A 138 1.95 6.95 10.25
CA GLY A 138 2.08 7.86 11.39
C GLY A 138 2.02 9.34 10.98
N PHE A 139 2.71 9.72 9.90
CA PHE A 139 2.63 11.06 9.32
C PHE A 139 1.19 11.41 8.91
N MET A 140 0.48 10.50 8.23
CA MET A 140 -0.91 10.71 7.86
C MET A 140 -1.85 10.82 9.06
N GLY A 141 -1.51 10.18 10.18
CA GLY A 141 -2.18 10.40 11.46
C GLY A 141 -2.07 11.86 11.90
N LEU A 142 -0.87 12.44 11.89
CA LEU A 142 -0.65 13.85 12.23
C LEU A 142 -1.39 14.80 11.28
N VAL A 143 -1.33 14.53 9.98
CA VAL A 143 -2.04 15.29 8.94
C VAL A 143 -3.56 15.24 9.14
N ALA A 144 -4.11 14.10 9.54
CA ALA A 144 -5.55 13.95 9.77
C ALA A 144 -6.08 14.89 10.86
N PHE A 145 -5.29 15.15 11.91
CA PHE A 145 -5.69 16.01 13.03
C PHE A 145 -5.38 17.51 12.81
N HIS A 146 -4.29 17.84 12.11
CA HIS A 146 -3.81 19.23 12.05
C HIS A 146 -3.97 19.91 10.69
N ALA A 147 -4.16 19.14 9.62
CA ALA A 147 -4.21 19.69 8.26
C ALA A 147 -5.65 19.91 7.78
N THR A 148 -5.78 20.86 6.85
CA THR A 148 -7.04 21.07 6.12
C THR A 148 -7.39 19.84 5.27
N THR A 149 -8.67 19.69 4.90
CA THR A 149 -9.10 18.57 4.05
C THR A 149 -8.35 18.53 2.73
N GLY A 150 -8.09 19.69 2.09
CA GLY A 150 -7.31 19.74 0.85
C GLY A 150 -5.86 19.26 1.02
N GLN A 151 -5.18 19.67 2.09
CA GLN A 151 -3.83 19.18 2.40
C GLN A 151 -3.83 17.68 2.69
N TRP A 152 -4.80 17.19 3.45
CA TRP A 152 -4.96 15.76 3.72
C TRP A 152 -5.19 14.97 2.42
N THR A 153 -6.08 15.42 1.53
CA THR A 153 -6.33 14.78 0.23
C THR A 153 -5.08 14.78 -0.64
N PHE A 154 -4.33 15.88 -0.66
CA PHE A 154 -3.06 15.96 -1.37
C PHE A 154 -2.06 14.91 -0.88
N PHE A 155 -1.81 14.83 0.44
CA PHE A 155 -0.87 13.86 0.99
C PHE A 155 -1.38 12.42 0.87
N LYS A 156 -2.68 12.17 0.97
CA LYS A 156 -3.26 10.84 0.70
C LYS A 156 -3.02 10.36 -0.74
N THR A 157 -2.95 11.28 -1.70
CA THR A 157 -2.89 10.96 -3.14
C THR A 157 -1.53 11.34 -3.73
N ILE A 158 -1.43 12.53 -4.35
CA ILE A 158 -0.25 13.01 -5.09
C ILE A 158 1.00 13.02 -4.21
N GLY A 159 0.89 13.52 -2.97
CA GLY A 159 2.01 13.55 -2.02
C GLY A 159 2.56 12.16 -1.71
N PHE A 160 1.68 11.17 -1.51
CA PHE A 160 2.09 9.78 -1.30
C PHE A 160 2.86 9.22 -2.50
N TYR A 161 2.39 9.46 -3.74
CA TYR A 161 3.09 9.01 -4.94
C TYR A 161 4.47 9.64 -5.08
N ILE A 162 4.60 10.95 -4.84
CA ILE A 162 5.88 11.65 -4.92
C ILE A 162 6.88 11.06 -3.92
N ILE A 163 6.48 10.91 -2.66
CA ILE A 163 7.35 10.38 -1.61
C ILE A 163 7.68 8.90 -1.89
N SER A 164 6.72 8.12 -2.39
CA SER A 164 6.95 6.73 -2.79
C SER A 164 7.98 6.62 -3.92
N ILE A 165 7.91 7.48 -4.95
CA ILE A 165 8.89 7.51 -6.04
C ILE A 165 10.28 7.79 -5.49
N ILE A 166 10.42 8.81 -4.64
CA ILE A 166 11.71 9.16 -4.03
C ILE A 166 12.25 7.98 -3.21
N PHE A 167 11.41 7.37 -2.37
CA PHE A 167 11.76 6.18 -1.59
C PHE A 167 12.23 5.02 -2.48
N PHE A 168 11.48 4.68 -3.53
CA PHE A 168 11.85 3.58 -4.41
C PHE A 168 13.11 3.86 -5.25
N LEU A 169 13.39 5.11 -5.61
CA LEU A 169 14.65 5.46 -6.26
C LEU A 169 15.85 5.24 -5.33
N ILE A 170 15.71 5.63 -4.06
CA ILE A 170 16.73 5.38 -3.03
C ILE A 170 16.92 3.87 -2.82
N GLU A 171 15.83 3.13 -2.67
CA GLU A 171 15.86 1.67 -2.50
C GLU A 171 16.47 0.97 -3.71
N LEU A 172 16.20 1.43 -4.94
CA LEU A 172 16.79 0.85 -6.14
C LEU A 172 18.32 0.99 -6.15
N ILE A 173 18.84 2.16 -5.77
CA ILE A 173 20.28 2.41 -5.67
C ILE A 173 20.88 1.51 -4.58
N TRP A 174 20.23 1.43 -3.43
CA TRP A 174 20.66 0.61 -2.30
C TRP A 174 20.65 -0.89 -2.63
N LEU A 175 19.58 -1.40 -3.26
CA LEU A 175 19.47 -2.78 -3.73
C LEU A 175 20.58 -3.13 -4.70
N ARG A 176 20.87 -2.25 -5.66
CA ARG A 176 21.95 -2.45 -6.63
C ARG A 176 23.31 -2.55 -5.93
N ALA A 177 23.57 -1.68 -4.96
CA ALA A 177 24.81 -1.71 -4.17
C ALA A 177 24.91 -3.00 -3.34
N MET A 178 23.81 -3.45 -2.74
CA MET A 178 23.79 -4.66 -1.92
C MET A 178 23.95 -5.94 -2.73
N MET A 179 23.24 -6.05 -3.85
CA MET A 179 23.37 -7.19 -4.77
C MET A 179 24.81 -7.35 -5.24
N LYS A 180 25.49 -6.25 -5.61
CA LYS A 180 26.90 -6.27 -6.00
C LYS A 180 27.80 -6.82 -4.89
N ARG A 181 27.63 -6.35 -3.65
CA ARG A 181 28.39 -6.84 -2.48
C ARG A 181 28.14 -8.32 -2.21
N TRP A 182 26.89 -8.75 -2.34
CA TRP A 182 26.53 -10.15 -2.15
C TRP A 182 27.18 -11.07 -3.20
N PHE A 183 27.18 -10.68 -4.48
CA PHE A 183 27.86 -11.44 -5.54
C PHE A 183 29.37 -11.53 -5.31
N LEU A 184 30.01 -10.44 -4.89
CA LEU A 184 31.45 -10.44 -4.57
C LEU A 184 31.77 -11.42 -3.44
N LYS A 185 31.04 -11.34 -2.33
CA LYS A 185 31.21 -12.26 -1.19
C LYS A 185 31.01 -13.72 -1.59
N LYS A 186 29.98 -14.01 -2.39
CA LYS A 186 29.70 -15.36 -2.88
C LYS A 186 30.81 -15.89 -3.79
N ASN A 187 31.38 -15.05 -4.64
CA ASN A 187 32.50 -15.45 -5.49
C ASN A 187 33.77 -15.73 -4.67
N GLU A 188 34.07 -14.92 -3.65
CA GLU A 188 35.18 -15.17 -2.73
C GLU A 188 35.01 -16.49 -1.96
N GLU A 189 33.80 -16.80 -1.49
CA GLU A 189 33.49 -18.06 -0.82
C GLU A 189 33.64 -19.28 -1.75
N LEU A 190 33.31 -19.13 -3.03
CA LEU A 190 33.52 -20.17 -4.03
C LEU A 190 35.02 -20.38 -4.29
N LEU A 191 35.79 -19.30 -4.44
CA LEU A 191 37.24 -19.37 -4.67
C LEU A 191 37.99 -20.01 -3.48
N LYS A 192 37.54 -19.81 -2.24
CA LYS A 192 38.12 -20.46 -1.06
C LYS A 192 37.85 -21.97 -0.96
N LYS A 193 36.90 -22.50 -1.73
CA LYS A 193 36.56 -23.94 -1.75
C LYS A 193 37.37 -24.74 -2.78
N PHE A 194 38.09 -24.07 -3.66
CA PHE A 194 39.02 -24.65 -4.63
C PHE A 194 40.46 -24.41 -4.18
#